data_AF-A0A960E1G3-F1
#
_entry.id   AF-A0A960E1G3-F1
#
_cell.length_a   1.000
_cell.length_b   1.000
_cell.length_c   1.000
_cell.angle_alpha   90.00
_cell.angle_beta   90.00
_cell.angle_gamma   90.00
#
_symmetry.space_group_name_H-M   'P 1'
#
loop_
_entity.id
_entity.type
_entity.pdbx_description
1 polymer ?
#
loop_
_entity_poly.entity_id
_entity_poly.type
_entity_poly.pdbx_seq_one_letter_code
_entity_poly.pdbx_strand_id
1 'polypeptide(L)'
;VPLKECHAWTREGCNHCPYFAAEHTDISTGGIGKFNDYTLTVVRTELGREVMTRMIKAGLVEVKPAEEDPAAITLMNKLSRVSRNRWPDTAIGFPKRMPPPKKKKAAPTT
;
A
#
# COMPACT_ATOMS: atom_id res chain seq x y z
N VAL A 1 -18.39 -0.97 -10.81
CA VAL A 1 -17.73 -0.18 -11.88
C VAL A 1 -16.86 -1.11 -12.72
N PRO A 2 -17.02 -1.18 -14.05
CA PRO A 2 -16.20 -2.02 -14.91
C PRO A 2 -14.78 -1.44 -15.12
N LEU A 3 -13.87 -1.71 -14.19
CA LEU A 3 -12.52 -1.09 -14.16
C LEU A 3 -11.71 -1.31 -15.45
N LYS A 4 -11.91 -2.43 -16.14
CA LYS A 4 -11.18 -2.74 -17.39
C LYS A 4 -11.50 -1.74 -18.50
N GLU A 5 -12.76 -1.37 -18.63
CA GLU A 5 -13.20 -0.34 -19.59
C GLU A 5 -12.69 1.04 -19.13
N CYS A 6 -12.67 1.29 -17.82
CA CYS A 6 -12.21 2.55 -17.25
C CYS A 6 -10.75 2.91 -17.60
N HIS A 7 -9.92 1.92 -17.96
CA HIS A 7 -8.53 2.16 -18.33
C HIS A 7 -8.37 3.14 -19.51
N ALA A 8 -9.34 3.19 -20.44
CA ALA A 8 -9.31 4.09 -21.60
C ALA A 8 -9.25 5.58 -21.23
N TRP A 9 -9.68 5.95 -20.00
CA TRP A 9 -9.69 7.33 -19.50
C TRP A 9 -8.59 7.62 -18.47
N THR A 10 -7.62 6.71 -18.30
CA THR A 10 -6.50 6.92 -17.38
C THR A 10 -5.62 8.05 -17.91
N ARG A 11 -5.34 9.06 -17.07
CA ARG A 11 -4.37 10.11 -17.41
C ARG A 11 -2.99 9.50 -17.65
N GLU A 12 -2.31 9.94 -18.70
CA GLU A 12 -1.06 9.30 -19.14
C GLU A 12 0.06 9.30 -18.08
N GLY A 13 0.14 10.33 -17.23
CA GLY A 13 1.08 10.33 -16.11
C GLY A 13 0.84 9.22 -15.09
N CYS A 14 -0.40 8.75 -14.91
CA CYS A 14 -0.73 7.68 -13.97
C CYS A 14 -0.19 6.31 -14.42
N ASN A 15 0.07 6.15 -15.73
CA ASN A 15 0.69 4.95 -16.30
C ASN A 15 2.17 4.80 -15.95
N HIS A 16 2.75 5.79 -15.27
CA HIS A 16 4.16 5.84 -14.89
C HIS A 16 4.38 5.98 -13.38
N CYS A 17 3.33 6.17 -12.58
CA CYS A 17 3.46 6.39 -11.14
C CYS A 17 3.86 5.09 -10.40
N PRO A 18 4.93 5.10 -9.58
CA PRO A 18 5.41 3.92 -8.86
C PRO A 18 4.80 3.76 -7.47
N TYR A 19 4.03 4.76 -7.00
CA TYR A 19 3.53 4.86 -5.63
C TYR A 19 2.06 4.49 -5.57
N PHE A 20 1.77 3.30 -5.02
CA PHE A 20 0.40 2.83 -4.81
C PHE A 20 -0.13 3.22 -3.44
N ALA A 21 0.69 3.06 -2.40
CA ALA A 21 0.28 3.16 -1.00
C ALA A 21 0.80 4.43 -0.34
N ALA A 22 1.04 5.49 -1.13
CA ALA A 22 1.56 6.78 -0.68
C ALA A 22 2.77 6.64 0.27
N GLU A 23 3.81 5.94 -0.16
CA GLU A 23 4.87 5.44 0.72
C GLU A 23 5.70 6.52 1.44
N HIS A 24 5.59 7.80 1.04
CA HIS A 24 6.31 8.94 1.62
C HIS A 24 5.48 9.79 2.60
N THR A 25 4.25 9.39 2.92
CA THR A 25 3.40 10.14 3.86
C THR A 25 3.58 9.66 5.30
N ASP A 26 3.24 10.50 6.27
CA ASP A 26 3.20 10.10 7.68
C ASP A 26 2.15 9.01 7.93
N ILE A 27 0.98 9.19 7.29
CA ILE A 27 -0.19 8.31 7.35
C ILE A 27 -0.69 8.11 5.91
N SER A 28 -0.96 6.86 5.53
CA SER A 28 -1.54 6.51 4.23
C SER A 28 -2.86 5.78 4.46
N THR A 29 -3.92 6.12 3.73
CA THR A 29 -5.28 5.56 3.91
C THR A 29 -5.84 5.06 2.59
N GLY A 30 -6.48 3.89 2.56
CA GLY A 30 -7.12 3.36 1.35
C GLY A 30 -8.26 2.37 1.64
N GLY A 31 -9.25 2.32 0.75
CA GLY A 31 -10.46 1.52 0.92
C GLY A 31 -10.37 0.07 0.42
N ILE A 32 -9.16 -0.52 0.33
CA ILE A 32 -9.03 -1.94 -0.02
C ILE A 32 -9.21 -2.80 1.23
N GLY A 33 -10.00 -3.86 1.11
CA GLY A 33 -10.22 -4.83 2.19
C GLY A 33 -11.64 -5.38 2.19
N LYS A 34 -11.90 -6.27 3.14
CA LYS A 34 -13.18 -6.95 3.36
C LYS A 34 -14.19 -6.07 4.07
N PHE A 35 -13.73 -5.17 4.94
CA PHE A 35 -14.58 -4.35 5.80
C PHE A 35 -14.90 -3.02 5.11
N ASN A 36 -16.07 -2.92 4.48
CA ASN A 36 -16.48 -1.73 3.72
C ASN A 36 -16.55 -0.44 4.57
N ASP A 37 -16.80 -0.59 5.88
CA ASP A 37 -16.92 0.54 6.81
C ASP A 37 -15.58 0.92 7.46
N TYR A 38 -14.47 0.28 7.05
CA TYR A 38 -13.13 0.58 7.55
C TYR A 38 -12.19 1.00 6.42
N THR A 39 -11.19 1.77 6.80
CA THR A 39 -10.12 2.22 5.90
C THR A 39 -8.80 1.57 6.31
N LEU A 40 -8.16 0.83 5.39
CA LEU A 40 -6.82 0.31 5.63
C LEU A 40 -5.85 1.49 5.78
N THR A 41 -5.23 1.59 6.95
CA THR A 41 -4.38 2.71 7.34
C THR A 41 -2.97 2.24 7.66
N VAL A 42 -1.97 2.83 7.01
CA VAL A 42 -0.54 2.55 7.25
C VAL A 42 0.09 3.78 7.88
N VAL A 43 0.67 3.61 9.08
CA VAL A 43 1.37 4.67 9.81
C VAL A 43 2.87 4.45 9.68
N ARG A 44 3.62 5.47 9.24
CA ARG A 44 5.04 5.32 8.85
C ARG A 44 6.00 6.06 9.75
N THR A 45 5.70 7.32 10.05
CA THR A 45 6.61 8.21 10.78
C THR A 45 6.19 8.36 12.23
N GLU A 46 7.08 8.96 13.03
CA GLU A 46 6.76 9.27 14.43
C GLU A 46 5.63 10.29 14.54
N LEU A 47 5.64 11.32 13.69
CA LEU A 47 4.54 12.29 13.64
C LEU A 47 3.20 11.62 13.32
N GLY A 48 3.18 10.71 12.33
CA GLY A 48 1.97 9.95 11.99
C GLY A 48 1.48 9.09 13.15
N ARG A 49 2.40 8.46 13.89
CA ARG A 49 2.10 7.68 15.09
C ARG A 49 1.53 8.54 16.21
N GLU A 50 2.13 9.70 16.47
CA GLU A 50 1.66 10.65 17.47
C GLU A 50 0.24 11.13 17.16
N VAL A 51 -0.02 11.56 15.92
CA VAL A 51 -1.35 12.01 15.46
C VAL A 51 -2.39 10.90 15.62
N MET A 52 -2.12 9.69 15.11
CA MET A 52 -3.06 8.56 15.25
C MET A 52 -3.32 8.20 16.70
N THR A 53 -2.28 8.19 17.54
CA THR A 53 -2.42 7.91 18.97
C THR A 53 -3.32 8.92 19.67
N ARG A 54 -3.19 10.21 19.34
CA ARG A 54 -4.06 11.26 19.88
C ARG A 54 -5.50 11.10 19.42
N MET A 55 -5.73 10.79 18.14
CA MET A 55 -7.08 10.56 17.62
C MET A 55 -7.77 9.36 18.28
N ILE A 56 -7.04 8.26 18.48
CA ILE A 56 -7.54 7.07 19.19
C ILE A 56 -7.87 7.43 20.65
N LYS A 57 -6.96 8.11 21.36
CA LYS A 57 -7.18 8.52 22.76
C LYS A 57 -8.36 9.48 22.92
N ALA A 58 -8.58 10.35 21.94
CA ALA A 58 -9.71 11.27 21.92
C ALA A 58 -11.04 10.61 21.50
N GLY A 59 -11.04 9.31 21.16
CA GLY A 59 -12.24 8.59 20.72
C GLY A 59 -12.78 9.03 19.35
N LEU A 60 -11.94 9.69 18.54
CA LEU A 60 -12.36 10.22 17.23
C LEU A 60 -12.35 9.15 16.14
N VAL A 61 -11.61 8.06 16.33
CA VAL A 61 -11.53 6.94 15.40
C VAL A 61 -11.53 5.61 16.15
N GLU A 62 -12.22 4.63 15.58
CA GLU A 62 -12.12 3.23 15.99
C GLU A 62 -11.00 2.56 15.19
N VAL A 63 -10.21 1.71 15.84
CA VAL A 63 -9.10 0.99 15.21
C VAL A 63 -9.19 -0.49 15.49
N LYS A 64 -8.80 -1.29 14.49
CA LYS A 64 -8.61 -2.73 14.61
C LYS A 64 -7.30 -3.15 13.94
N PRO A 65 -6.69 -4.27 14.38
CA PRO A 65 -5.51 -4.82 13.72
C PRO A 65 -5.76 -5.12 12.25
N ALA A 66 -4.81 -4.76 11.38
CA ALA A 66 -4.90 -5.06 9.95
C ALA A 66 -4.78 -6.57 9.68
N GLU A 67 -4.20 -7.32 10.61
CA GLU A 67 -4.05 -8.78 10.59
C GLU A 67 -5.38 -9.53 10.58
N GLU A 68 -6.49 -8.87 10.96
CA GLU A 68 -7.85 -9.42 10.80
C GLU A 68 -8.29 -9.49 9.32
N ASP A 69 -7.58 -8.80 8.42
CA ASP A 69 -7.75 -8.89 6.96
C ASP A 69 -6.40 -9.09 6.24
N PRO A 70 -5.83 -10.30 6.29
CA PRO A 70 -4.56 -10.59 5.63
C PRO A 70 -4.64 -10.50 4.10
N ALA A 71 -5.85 -10.59 3.54
CA ALA A 71 -6.08 -10.45 2.10
C ALA A 71 -5.87 -8.99 1.65
N ALA A 72 -6.32 -8.00 2.43
CA ALA A 72 -6.06 -6.59 2.17
C ALA A 72 -4.55 -6.28 2.13
N ILE A 73 -3.79 -6.77 3.13
CA ILE A 73 -2.33 -6.59 3.20
C ILE A 73 -1.65 -7.24 1.99
N THR A 74 -2.07 -8.44 1.62
CA THR A 74 -1.54 -9.17 0.46
C THR A 74 -1.84 -8.42 -0.85
N LEU A 75 -3.06 -7.92 -1.01
CA LEU A 75 -3.48 -7.14 -2.16
C LEU A 75 -2.72 -5.82 -2.26
N MET A 76 -2.57 -5.09 -1.15
CA MET A 76 -1.76 -3.87 -1.07
C MET A 76 -0.35 -4.12 -1.60
N ASN A 77 0.32 -5.16 -1.08
CA ASN A 77 1.68 -5.51 -1.50
C ASN A 77 1.75 -5.88 -3.00
N LYS A 78 0.75 -6.60 -3.51
CA LYS A 78 0.66 -6.96 -4.93
C LYS A 78 0.53 -5.70 -5.80
N LEU A 79 -0.40 -4.79 -5.47
CA LEU A 79 -0.66 -3.58 -6.24
C LEU A 79 0.51 -2.59 -6.16
N SER A 80 1.14 -2.46 -4.99
CA SER A 80 2.40 -1.72 -4.80
C SER A 80 3.52 -2.18 -5.71
N ARG A 81 3.63 -3.49 -5.96
CA ARG A 81 4.60 -4.03 -6.94
C ARG A 81 4.22 -3.71 -8.38
N VAL A 82 2.93 -3.84 -8.72
CA VAL A 82 2.43 -3.49 -10.07
C VAL A 82 2.69 -2.02 -10.38
N SER A 83 2.46 -1.12 -9.41
CA SER A 83 2.75 0.31 -9.58
C SER A 83 4.24 0.56 -9.81
N ARG A 84 5.14 -0.05 -9.02
CA ARG A 84 6.60 0.09 -9.23
C ARG A 84 7.06 -0.35 -10.62
N ASN A 85 6.44 -1.38 -11.18
CA ASN A 85 6.75 -1.86 -12.53
C ASN A 85 6.35 -0.88 -13.65
N ARG A 86 5.49 0.11 -13.36
CA ARG A 86 5.12 1.19 -14.29
C ARG A 86 6.22 2.22 -14.46
N TRP A 87 7.17 2.29 -13.53
CA TRP A 87 8.23 3.28 -13.58
C TRP A 87 9.09 3.08 -14.84
N PRO A 88 9.24 4.11 -15.70
CA PRO A 88 10.01 4.00 -16.93
C PRO A 88 11.46 3.59 -16.67
N ASP A 89 12.02 2.75 -17.54
CA ASP A 89 13.45 2.41 -17.50
C ASP A 89 14.36 3.59 -17.84
N THR A 90 13.81 4.59 -18.54
CA THR A 90 14.50 5.85 -18.86
C THR A 90 14.55 6.84 -17.68
N ALA A 91 13.80 6.59 -16.61
CA ALA A 91 13.74 7.46 -15.43
C ALA A 91 14.76 7.08 -14.36
N ILE A 92 14.96 7.96 -13.37
CA ILE A 92 15.88 7.72 -12.24
C ILE A 92 15.54 6.42 -11.50
N GLY A 93 16.52 5.61 -11.08
CA GLY A 93 16.25 4.26 -10.57
C GLY A 93 15.56 4.16 -9.20
N PHE A 94 15.62 5.23 -8.39
CA PHE A 94 15.19 5.19 -6.99
C PHE A 94 13.70 4.82 -6.78
N PRO A 95 12.74 5.37 -7.54
CA PRO A 95 11.31 5.07 -7.32
C PRO A 95 10.90 3.63 -7.70
N LYS A 96 11.69 2.94 -8.53
CA LYS A 96 11.45 1.54 -8.93
C LYS A 96 11.90 0.52 -7.88
N ARG A 97 12.56 0.95 -6.78
CA ARG A 97 13.18 0.03 -5.82
C ARG A 97 12.14 -0.93 -5.21
N MET A 98 12.34 -2.22 -5.49
CA MET A 98 11.55 -3.29 -4.90
C MET A 98 12.18 -3.76 -3.59
N PRO A 99 11.36 -4.22 -2.62
CA PRO A 99 11.87 -5.01 -1.51
C PRO A 99 12.61 -6.24 -2.07
N PRO A 100 13.71 -6.68 -1.44
CA PRO A 100 14.41 -7.87 -1.86
C PRO A 100 13.44 -9.08 -1.82
N PRO A 101 13.56 -10.03 -2.77
CA PRO A 101 12.72 -11.23 -2.75
C PRO A 101 12.90 -11.95 -1.41
N LYS A 102 11.81 -12.55 -0.89
CA LYS A 102 11.89 -13.39 0.31
C LYS A 102 12.97 -14.45 0.08
N LYS A 103 13.93 -14.56 1.01
CA LYS A 103 14.92 -15.65 0.98
C LYS A 103 14.14 -16.97 0.88
N LYS A 104 14.50 -17.82 -0.10
CA LYS A 104 13.92 -19.16 -0.20
C LYS A 104 14.15 -19.86 1.15
N LYS A 105 13.10 -20.45 1.72
CA LYS A 105 13.29 -21.33 2.89
C LYS A 105 14.25 -22.42 2.47
N ALA A 106 15.30 -22.67 3.26
CA ALA A 106 16.17 -23.82 3.04
C ALA A 106 15.29 -25.07 3.01
N ALA A 107 15.57 -25.98 2.07
CA ALA A 107 14.89 -27.26 2.04
C ALA A 107 15.07 -27.96 3.41
N PRO A 108 14.06 -28.69 3.91
CA PRO A 108 14.23 -29.48 5.12
C PRO A 108 15.39 -30.45 4.88
N THR A 109 16.38 -30.45 5.78
CA THR A 109 17.41 -31.49 5.81
C THR A 109 16.70 -32.79 6.19
N THR A 110 16.71 -33.76 5.29
CA THR A 110 16.23 -35.13 5.50
C THR A 110 17.03 -35.85 6.56
#